data_AF-R4X6I2-F1
#
_entry.id   AF-R4X6I2-F1
#
_cell.length_a   1.000
_cell.length_b   1.000
_cell.length_c   1.000
_cell.angle_alpha   90.00
_cell.angle_beta   90.00
_cell.angle_gamma   90.00
#
_symmetry.space_group_name_H-M   'P 1'
#
loop_
_entity.id
_entity.type
_entity.pdbx_description
1 polymer ?
#
loop_
_entity_poly.entity_id
_entity_poly.type
_entity_poly.pdbx_seq_one_letter_code
_entity_poly.pdbx_strand_id
1 'polypeptide(L)'
;MNFWHYFSSPFETSPAVYGRALNTTAPIGDGQIIDDQLSWGQTANWAYTPNNSSNIDVYITLNICTQPSPAPNLGNGTIKSLWNTTTNIPTLFIYGSNDSSITLPNATASTDQRQFQYGFANLTYPANNRNLYFTIAAPPYDPSWSNNTFSYQIGVSSSRPLHRAWAGDQNRFLFLQDSDFSAALLTTGNLSSADIPNYQIWINPSAQSAGRGDFSASIQNSLRWSWCGITKSSVQVSLNDADRSMTTRGPGGHPKEQFYVHGLVPSTFYDSYITLQNNYSSGGAVWPVQTFKTRDNTTCQVIYNLQFCNEVAYSVPSNATLYNPNALAGFYDELAASYYKNFSNSVQIVNCNASADAVYSLISGCEVCKRAYKDWICAVTIPRCADLTNPAPYLVTRNASRNPAIDKALVPGLYKEVLPCGDLVQSVTRKCPIILGLRAPNGHDFFKAAYGERSNNATITCNAPGVDFWVAAGLKTSLNWLVVSICVLAAVVVPRGL
;
A
#
# COMPACT_ATOMS: atom_id res chain seq x y z
N MET A 1 -0.16 -4.08 -50.40
CA MET A 1 1.32 -4.17 -50.34
C MET A 1 1.70 -3.95 -48.88
N ASN A 2 2.34 -4.96 -48.31
CA ASN A 2 2.61 -5.17 -46.88
C ASN A 2 3.82 -4.37 -46.36
N PHE A 3 4.02 -4.50 -45.04
CA PHE A 3 5.14 -4.09 -44.17
C PHE A 3 4.93 -2.70 -43.55
N TRP A 4 4.91 -2.52 -42.22
CA TRP A 4 5.79 -3.10 -41.20
C TRP A 4 5.06 -3.45 -39.88
N HIS A 5 5.15 -4.72 -39.46
CA HIS A 5 5.07 -5.16 -38.07
C HIS A 5 6.49 -5.19 -37.51
N TYR A 6 6.77 -4.51 -36.39
CA TYR A 6 8.03 -4.70 -35.65
C TYR A 6 7.76 -5.02 -34.17
N PHE A 7 8.06 -6.29 -33.86
CA PHE A 7 8.59 -6.86 -32.61
C PHE A 7 7.82 -6.66 -31.29
N SER A 8 6.92 -7.61 -31.02
CA SER A 8 6.86 -8.23 -29.69
C SER A 8 8.16 -9.01 -29.43
N SER A 9 8.91 -8.64 -28.40
CA SER A 9 10.01 -9.46 -27.90
C SER A 9 9.47 -10.78 -27.31
N PRO A 10 10.17 -11.91 -27.44
CA PRO A 10 9.79 -13.12 -26.74
C PRO A 10 10.17 -12.92 -25.26
N PHE A 11 9.18 -12.66 -24.41
CA PHE A 11 9.35 -12.88 -22.98
C PHE A 11 9.60 -14.38 -22.80
N GLU A 12 10.81 -14.77 -22.37
CA GLU A 12 11.09 -16.16 -21.99
C GLU A 12 10.10 -16.56 -20.89
N THR A 13 9.10 -17.35 -21.26
CA THR A 13 8.29 -18.09 -20.32
C THR A 13 9.20 -19.06 -19.59
N SER A 14 9.17 -19.03 -18.26
CA SER A 14 9.92 -20.00 -17.45
C SER A 14 9.63 -21.42 -17.90
N PRO A 15 10.66 -22.29 -18.03
CA PRO A 15 10.45 -23.66 -18.45
C PRO A 15 9.59 -24.36 -17.40
N ALA A 16 8.39 -24.77 -17.80
CA ALA A 16 7.52 -25.56 -16.95
C ALA A 16 7.88 -27.04 -17.07
N VAL A 17 8.19 -27.69 -15.94
CA VAL A 17 8.54 -29.11 -15.93
C VAL A 17 7.32 -29.91 -15.49
N TYR A 18 6.38 -30.14 -16.40
CA TYR A 18 5.20 -30.96 -16.12
C TYR A 18 5.48 -32.45 -16.35
N GLY A 19 5.15 -33.31 -15.39
CA GLY A 19 5.19 -34.78 -15.57
C GLY A 19 6.51 -35.45 -15.19
N ARG A 20 7.24 -34.90 -14.22
CA ARG A 20 8.50 -35.45 -13.73
C ARG A 20 8.34 -36.81 -13.04
N ALA A 21 9.30 -37.72 -13.24
CA ALA A 21 9.37 -38.97 -12.48
C ALA A 21 9.60 -38.66 -10.99
N LEU A 22 8.59 -38.99 -10.15
CA LEU A 22 8.66 -38.90 -8.70
C LEU A 22 9.94 -39.60 -8.22
N ASN A 23 10.68 -38.96 -7.31
CA ASN A 23 11.97 -39.41 -6.74
C ASN A 23 13.24 -39.23 -7.58
N THR A 24 13.20 -38.59 -8.76
CA THR A 24 14.44 -38.14 -9.42
C THR A 24 14.92 -36.81 -8.84
N THR A 25 16.20 -36.44 -9.00
CA THR A 25 16.73 -35.11 -8.60
C THR A 25 17.01 -34.26 -9.84
N ALA A 26 16.48 -33.03 -9.89
CA ALA A 26 16.52 -32.17 -11.08
C ALA A 26 17.56 -31.08 -10.88
N PRO A 27 18.43 -30.82 -11.87
CA PRO A 27 19.32 -29.69 -11.80
C PRO A 27 18.53 -28.38 -11.97
N ILE A 28 18.91 -27.35 -11.22
CA ILE A 28 18.51 -25.97 -11.44
C ILE A 28 19.77 -25.11 -11.61
N GLY A 29 19.77 -24.25 -12.62
CA GLY A 29 20.89 -23.37 -12.92
C GLY A 29 20.86 -22.06 -12.12
N ASP A 30 21.98 -21.34 -12.13
CA ASP A 30 22.07 -20.04 -11.49
C ASP A 30 21.22 -18.99 -12.21
N GLY A 31 20.44 -18.22 -11.45
CA GLY A 31 19.53 -17.22 -11.99
C GLY A 31 18.25 -17.78 -12.62
N GLN A 32 18.05 -19.11 -12.59
CA GLN A 32 16.88 -19.74 -13.19
C GLN A 32 15.68 -19.75 -12.24
N ILE A 33 14.49 -19.60 -12.83
CA ILE A 33 13.21 -19.83 -12.18
C ILE A 33 12.49 -20.94 -12.93
N ILE A 34 11.98 -21.91 -12.20
CA ILE A 34 11.26 -23.06 -12.73
C ILE A 34 9.87 -23.11 -12.11
N ASP A 35 8.86 -23.32 -12.97
CA ASP A 35 7.49 -23.61 -12.57
C ASP A 35 7.29 -25.13 -12.48
N ASP A 36 6.74 -25.60 -11.35
CA ASP A 36 6.47 -27.01 -11.10
C ASP A 36 5.16 -27.18 -10.29
N GLN A 37 4.67 -28.42 -10.21
CA GLN A 37 3.44 -28.77 -9.51
C GLN A 37 3.59 -30.04 -8.69
N LEU A 38 2.94 -30.06 -7.53
CA LEU A 38 2.89 -31.21 -6.63
C LEU A 38 1.46 -31.57 -6.27
N SER A 39 1.15 -32.85 -6.28
CA SER A 39 -0.04 -33.37 -5.62
C SER A 39 0.22 -33.62 -4.14
N TRP A 40 -0.84 -33.78 -3.37
CA TRP A 40 -0.78 -34.15 -1.95
C TRP A 40 0.15 -35.35 -1.69
N GLY A 41 0.96 -35.26 -0.64
CA GLY A 41 1.94 -36.26 -0.22
C GLY A 41 3.14 -36.45 -1.16
N GLN A 42 3.21 -35.73 -2.29
CA GLN A 42 4.34 -35.81 -3.22
C GLN A 42 5.51 -34.93 -2.78
N THR A 43 6.70 -35.26 -3.29
CA THR A 43 7.91 -34.48 -3.10
C THR A 43 8.61 -34.22 -4.44
N ALA A 44 9.27 -33.08 -4.56
CA ALA A 44 10.11 -32.70 -5.70
C ALA A 44 11.54 -32.43 -5.22
N ASN A 45 12.52 -33.15 -5.77
CA ASN A 45 13.93 -33.02 -5.39
C ASN A 45 14.72 -32.22 -6.43
N TRP A 46 15.48 -31.23 -5.96
CA TRP A 46 16.29 -30.32 -6.77
C TRP A 46 17.74 -30.36 -6.32
N ALA A 47 18.66 -30.15 -7.26
CA ALA A 47 20.07 -29.99 -6.99
C ALA A 47 20.60 -28.74 -7.69
N TYR A 48 21.42 -27.98 -6.98
CA TYR A 48 22.16 -26.85 -7.51
C TYR A 48 23.66 -27.09 -7.32
N THR A 49 24.42 -26.92 -8.40
CA THR A 49 25.88 -26.98 -8.38
C THR A 49 26.40 -25.55 -8.56
N PRO A 50 27.03 -24.96 -7.54
CA PRO A 50 27.61 -23.62 -7.67
C PRO A 50 28.71 -23.60 -8.73
N ASN A 51 28.68 -22.62 -9.64
CA ASN A 51 29.69 -22.47 -10.68
C ASN A 51 30.99 -21.81 -10.17
N ASN A 52 30.97 -21.22 -8.97
CA ASN A 52 32.06 -20.41 -8.42
C ASN A 52 32.59 -20.98 -7.09
N SER A 53 33.92 -20.97 -6.93
CA SER A 53 34.62 -21.48 -5.75
C SER A 53 34.74 -20.48 -4.60
N SER A 54 34.14 -19.30 -4.71
CA SER A 54 34.14 -18.24 -3.70
C SER A 54 33.04 -18.45 -2.65
N ASN A 55 33.26 -17.91 -1.45
CA ASN A 55 32.29 -17.92 -0.34
C ASN A 55 31.15 -16.92 -0.63
N ILE A 56 30.30 -17.25 -1.59
CA ILE A 56 29.12 -16.45 -2.00
C ILE A 56 27.87 -17.11 -1.42
N ASP A 57 26.90 -16.31 -0.98
CA ASP A 57 25.60 -16.81 -0.57
C ASP A 57 24.73 -17.20 -1.78
N VAL A 58 24.16 -18.39 -1.74
CA VAL A 58 23.16 -18.87 -2.69
C VAL A 58 21.78 -18.63 -2.10
N TYR A 59 20.97 -17.86 -2.81
CA TYR A 59 19.58 -17.58 -2.46
C TYR A 59 18.66 -18.56 -3.16
N ILE A 60 17.92 -19.36 -2.38
CA ILE A 60 16.80 -20.16 -2.86
C ILE A 60 15.52 -19.47 -2.43
N THR A 61 14.66 -19.15 -3.38
CA THR A 61 13.41 -18.40 -3.15
C THR A 61 12.26 -19.09 -3.85
N LEU A 62 11.15 -19.26 -3.15
CA LEU A 62 10.01 -20.03 -3.64
C LEU A 62 8.70 -19.30 -3.39
N ASN A 63 7.81 -19.41 -4.37
CA ASN A 63 6.49 -18.80 -4.35
C ASN A 63 5.44 -19.85 -4.71
N ILE A 64 4.36 -19.95 -3.95
CA ILE A 64 3.21 -20.79 -4.30
C ILE A 64 2.31 -19.99 -5.25
N CYS A 65 2.06 -20.49 -6.45
CA CYS A 65 1.26 -19.78 -7.45
C CYS A 65 -0.22 -20.15 -7.36
N THR A 66 -0.51 -21.43 -7.12
CA THR A 66 -1.86 -21.90 -6.84
C THR A 66 -1.81 -22.95 -5.73
N GLN A 67 -2.87 -23.01 -4.94
CA GLN A 67 -3.03 -23.98 -3.87
C GLN A 67 -4.47 -24.53 -3.91
N PRO A 68 -4.71 -25.69 -3.28
CA PRO A 68 -6.05 -26.23 -3.10
C PRO A 68 -7.02 -25.18 -2.54
N SER A 69 -8.25 -25.17 -3.05
CA SER A 69 -9.33 -24.33 -2.52
C SER A 69 -10.17 -25.13 -1.53
N PRO A 70 -10.80 -24.50 -0.51
CA PRO A 70 -11.68 -25.22 0.40
C PRO A 70 -12.76 -26.00 -0.37
N ALA A 71 -13.07 -27.20 0.09
CA ALA A 71 -14.01 -28.06 -0.62
C ALA A 71 -15.42 -27.41 -0.73
N PRO A 72 -16.11 -27.55 -1.88
CA PRO A 72 -17.35 -26.81 -2.16
C PRO A 72 -18.53 -27.21 -1.25
N ASN A 73 -18.42 -28.33 -0.52
CA ASN A 73 -19.38 -28.77 0.47
C ASN A 73 -19.26 -28.05 1.83
N LEU A 74 -18.28 -27.17 2.01
CA LEU A 74 -18.14 -26.35 3.21
C LEU A 74 -19.12 -25.16 3.17
N GLY A 75 -19.79 -24.86 4.28
CA GLY A 75 -20.67 -23.69 4.36
C GLY A 75 -19.89 -22.37 4.21
N ASN A 76 -20.52 -21.34 3.64
CA ASN A 76 -19.91 -20.03 3.36
C ASN A 76 -19.20 -19.40 4.58
N GLY A 77 -19.71 -19.62 5.80
CA GLY A 77 -19.07 -19.16 7.03
C GLY A 77 -17.73 -19.86 7.32
N THR A 78 -17.65 -21.17 7.08
CA THR A 78 -16.42 -21.95 7.23
C THR A 78 -15.41 -21.61 6.15
N ILE A 79 -15.85 -21.46 4.89
CA ILE A 79 -15.00 -20.98 3.79
C ILE A 79 -14.42 -19.61 4.15
N LYS A 80 -15.25 -18.66 4.59
CA LYS A 80 -14.79 -17.34 5.04
C LYS A 80 -13.73 -17.43 6.15
N SER A 81 -13.87 -18.35 7.09
CA SER A 81 -12.89 -18.55 8.16
C SER A 81 -11.55 -19.10 7.63
N LEU A 82 -11.60 -20.06 6.71
CA LEU A 82 -10.40 -20.65 6.11
C LEU A 82 -9.65 -19.65 5.22
N TRP A 83 -10.36 -18.80 4.48
CA TRP A 83 -9.74 -17.77 3.63
C TRP A 83 -9.08 -16.63 4.40
N ASN A 84 -9.55 -16.36 5.63
CA ASN A 84 -9.03 -15.28 6.49
C ASN A 84 -8.01 -15.77 7.52
N THR A 85 -7.94 -17.07 7.80
CA THR A 85 -6.96 -17.65 8.71
C THR A 85 -5.66 -18.00 7.98
N THR A 86 -4.60 -18.23 8.75
CA THR A 86 -3.31 -18.72 8.25
C THR A 86 -2.98 -20.11 8.80
N THR A 87 -3.68 -20.49 9.87
CA THR A 87 -3.64 -21.80 10.49
C THR A 87 -4.63 -22.71 9.79
N ASN A 88 -4.20 -23.91 9.41
CA ASN A 88 -5.00 -24.95 8.73
C ASN A 88 -5.21 -24.76 7.22
N ILE A 89 -4.47 -23.85 6.56
CA ILE A 89 -4.39 -23.86 5.09
C ILE A 89 -3.22 -24.78 4.68
N PRO A 90 -3.44 -25.75 3.77
CA PRO A 90 -2.40 -26.59 3.22
C PRO A 90 -1.31 -25.73 2.58
N THR A 91 -0.08 -25.98 2.98
CA THR A 91 1.07 -25.26 2.47
C THR A 91 2.24 -26.20 2.23
N LEU A 92 3.18 -25.77 1.40
CA LEU A 92 4.36 -26.55 1.08
C LEU A 92 5.43 -26.38 2.16
N PHE A 93 6.34 -27.34 2.21
CA PHE A 93 7.56 -27.29 3.02
C PHE A 93 8.77 -27.37 2.11
N ILE A 94 9.80 -26.59 2.41
CA ILE A 94 11.12 -26.77 1.82
C ILE A 94 12.08 -27.33 2.86
N TYR A 95 12.84 -28.33 2.43
CA TYR A 95 13.96 -28.91 3.16
C TYR A 95 15.22 -28.68 2.33
N GLY A 96 16.29 -28.21 2.95
CA GLY A 96 17.58 -28.05 2.30
C GLY A 96 18.71 -28.75 3.05
N SER A 97 19.72 -29.18 2.31
CA SER A 97 20.96 -29.74 2.82
C SER A 97 22.11 -29.50 1.84
N ASN A 98 23.33 -29.38 2.35
CA ASN A 98 24.57 -29.38 1.57
C ASN A 98 25.33 -30.73 1.66
N ASP A 99 24.70 -31.74 2.25
CA ASP A 99 25.22 -33.09 2.43
C ASP A 99 24.43 -34.07 1.56
N SER A 100 25.15 -34.71 0.63
CA SER A 100 24.60 -35.69 -0.31
C SER A 100 24.18 -37.01 0.34
N SER A 101 24.58 -37.26 1.60
CA SER A 101 24.23 -38.47 2.35
C SER A 101 22.84 -38.39 2.99
N ILE A 102 22.21 -37.22 2.97
CA ILE A 102 20.94 -36.95 3.65
C ILE A 102 19.76 -37.19 2.71
N THR A 103 18.87 -38.12 3.09
CA THR A 103 17.59 -38.32 2.41
C THR A 103 16.55 -37.32 2.93
N LEU A 104 16.27 -36.29 2.14
CA LEU A 104 15.18 -35.35 2.39
C LEU A 104 13.83 -35.97 1.98
N PRO A 105 12.72 -35.73 2.69
CA PRO A 105 12.55 -34.88 3.88
C PRO A 105 12.79 -35.60 5.23
N ASN A 106 13.05 -36.91 5.26
CA ASN A 106 13.04 -37.76 6.48
C ASN A 106 14.28 -37.66 7.38
N ALA A 107 15.04 -36.56 7.30
CA ALA A 107 16.31 -36.44 8.02
C ALA A 107 16.15 -35.75 9.37
N THR A 108 16.77 -36.31 10.40
CA THR A 108 16.48 -36.02 11.81
C THR A 108 17.44 -35.05 12.51
N ALA A 109 18.53 -34.60 11.88
CA ALA A 109 19.55 -33.81 12.60
C ALA A 109 20.28 -32.68 11.84
N SER A 110 20.14 -32.53 10.52
CA SER A 110 20.96 -31.60 9.73
C SER A 110 20.25 -31.02 8.50
N THR A 111 18.97 -30.73 8.63
CA THR A 111 18.15 -30.13 7.55
C THR A 111 17.61 -28.77 7.96
N ASP A 112 17.79 -27.77 7.11
CA ASP A 112 17.01 -26.55 7.24
C ASP A 112 15.62 -26.81 6.68
N GLN A 113 14.64 -26.88 7.57
CA GLN A 113 13.23 -26.91 7.21
C GLN A 113 12.64 -25.50 7.30
N ARG A 114 11.87 -25.10 6.30
CA ARG A 114 11.00 -23.93 6.35
C ARG A 114 9.62 -24.29 5.81
N GLN A 115 8.60 -23.87 6.55
CA GLN A 115 7.24 -23.84 6.05
C GLN A 115 7.04 -22.55 5.26
N PHE A 116 6.30 -22.61 4.16
CA PHE A 116 5.93 -21.41 3.42
C PHE A 116 5.04 -20.51 4.27
N GLN A 117 5.36 -19.22 4.32
CA GLN A 117 4.58 -18.21 5.02
C GLN A 117 3.90 -17.33 3.97
N TYR A 118 2.58 -17.31 3.99
CA TYR A 118 1.76 -16.53 3.04
C TYR A 118 2.18 -16.75 1.56
N GLY A 119 2.62 -17.96 1.25
CA GLY A 119 2.95 -18.38 -0.11
C GLY A 119 4.38 -18.06 -0.52
N PHE A 120 5.22 -17.62 0.41
CA PHE A 120 6.65 -17.34 0.20
C PHE A 120 7.52 -18.17 1.14
N ALA A 121 8.64 -18.68 0.63
CA ALA A 121 9.70 -19.27 1.43
C ALA A 121 11.07 -18.89 0.86
N ASN A 122 12.07 -18.78 1.73
CA ASN A 122 13.46 -18.63 1.31
C ASN A 122 14.42 -19.43 2.19
N LEU A 123 15.53 -19.82 1.58
CA LEU A 123 16.69 -20.40 2.23
C LEU A 123 17.94 -19.70 1.67
N THR A 124 18.96 -19.54 2.50
CA THR A 124 20.23 -18.96 2.08
C THR A 124 21.35 -19.83 2.62
N TYR A 125 22.23 -20.27 1.72
CA TYR A 125 23.35 -21.14 2.03
C TYR A 125 24.65 -20.53 1.53
N PRO A 126 25.75 -20.59 2.30
CA PRO A 126 27.06 -20.28 1.75
C PRO A 126 27.46 -21.37 0.75
N ALA A 127 27.75 -20.97 -0.50
CA ALA A 127 28.00 -21.89 -1.62
C ALA A 127 29.15 -22.86 -1.34
N ASN A 128 30.22 -22.43 -0.65
CA ASN A 128 31.38 -23.21 -0.21
C ASN A 128 31.88 -24.32 -1.17
N ASN A 129 31.65 -24.13 -2.48
CA ASN A 129 31.87 -25.13 -3.52
C ASN A 129 31.22 -26.51 -3.25
N ARG A 130 30.08 -26.54 -2.57
CA ARG A 130 29.30 -27.77 -2.28
C ARG A 130 27.99 -27.76 -3.05
N ASN A 131 27.61 -28.94 -3.53
CA ASN A 131 26.30 -29.14 -4.11
C ASN A 131 25.24 -28.94 -3.04
N LEU A 132 24.17 -28.25 -3.41
CA LEU A 132 23.02 -28.04 -2.55
C LEU A 132 21.86 -28.89 -3.06
N TYR A 133 21.21 -29.58 -2.13
CA TYR A 133 20.08 -30.44 -2.38
C TYR A 133 18.86 -29.90 -1.65
N PHE A 134 17.74 -29.82 -2.36
CA PHE A 134 16.51 -29.29 -1.82
C PHE A 134 15.34 -30.20 -2.15
N THR A 135 14.41 -30.34 -1.22
CA THR A 135 13.16 -31.06 -1.43
C THR A 135 12.00 -30.17 -1.06
N ILE A 136 11.07 -30.00 -2.00
CA ILE A 136 9.76 -29.42 -1.73
C ILE A 136 8.81 -30.57 -1.45
N ALA A 137 8.10 -30.52 -0.33
CA ALA A 137 7.13 -31.52 0.06
C ALA A 137 5.74 -30.91 0.17
N ALA A 138 4.77 -31.57 -0.45
CA ALA A 138 3.36 -31.32 -0.21
C ALA A 138 2.91 -32.02 1.09
N PRO A 139 1.94 -31.44 1.81
CA PRO A 139 1.41 -32.04 3.02
C PRO A 139 0.66 -33.34 2.71
N PRO A 140 0.42 -34.22 3.71
CA PRO A 140 -0.45 -35.38 3.56
C PRO A 140 -1.84 -34.97 3.10
N TYR A 141 -2.52 -35.85 2.35
CA TYR A 141 -3.85 -35.60 1.81
C TYR A 141 -4.85 -35.21 2.91
N ASP A 142 -5.57 -34.11 2.67
CA ASP A 142 -6.66 -33.63 3.52
C ASP A 142 -7.96 -33.54 2.69
N PRO A 143 -8.99 -34.34 3.03
CA PRO A 143 -10.26 -34.35 2.30
C PRO A 143 -11.07 -33.04 2.44
N SER A 144 -10.67 -32.13 3.32
CA SER A 144 -11.32 -30.82 3.52
C SER A 144 -11.07 -29.83 2.37
N TRP A 145 -10.18 -30.19 1.44
CA TRP A 145 -9.72 -29.34 0.35
C TRP A 145 -10.01 -29.96 -1.02
N SER A 146 -10.40 -29.10 -1.95
CA SER A 146 -10.63 -29.41 -3.36
C SER A 146 -9.47 -28.88 -4.21
N ASN A 147 -9.33 -29.40 -5.43
CA ASN A 147 -8.16 -29.22 -6.29
C ASN A 147 -6.91 -29.88 -5.68
N ASN A 148 -6.42 -30.94 -6.32
CA ASN A 148 -5.41 -31.82 -5.74
C ASN A 148 -3.98 -31.35 -5.96
N THR A 149 -3.76 -30.13 -6.46
CA THR A 149 -2.46 -29.68 -6.92
C THR A 149 -2.05 -28.34 -6.31
N PHE A 150 -0.78 -28.28 -5.91
CA PHE A 150 -0.06 -27.05 -5.59
C PHE A 150 0.83 -26.72 -6.78
N SER A 151 0.72 -25.53 -7.34
CA SER A 151 1.74 -25.04 -8.29
C SER A 151 2.65 -24.06 -7.59
N TYR A 152 3.94 -24.13 -7.87
CA TYR A 152 4.94 -23.27 -7.25
C TYR A 152 6.04 -22.89 -8.24
N GLN A 153 6.69 -21.77 -7.96
CA GLN A 153 7.92 -21.34 -8.61
C GLN A 153 9.07 -21.51 -7.64
N ILE A 154 10.17 -22.10 -8.11
CA ILE A 154 11.45 -22.14 -7.41
C ILE A 154 12.47 -21.36 -8.21
N GLY A 155 13.21 -20.47 -7.54
CA GLY A 155 14.30 -19.73 -8.11
C GLY A 155 15.58 -19.88 -7.29
N VAL A 156 16.70 -20.13 -7.95
CA VAL A 156 18.04 -20.22 -7.32
C VAL A 156 18.97 -19.21 -7.96
N SER A 157 19.71 -18.46 -7.14
CA SER A 157 20.65 -17.44 -7.62
C SER A 157 21.74 -17.14 -6.61
N SER A 158 22.98 -17.03 -7.10
CA SER A 158 24.17 -16.63 -6.34
C SER A 158 24.37 -15.11 -6.25
N SER A 159 23.58 -14.32 -6.99
CA SER A 159 23.75 -12.86 -7.06
C SER A 159 22.73 -12.10 -6.22
N ARG A 160 21.46 -12.51 -6.28
CA ARG A 160 20.34 -11.87 -5.58
C ARG A 160 19.13 -12.79 -5.50
N PRO A 161 18.26 -12.64 -4.48
CA PRO A 161 16.96 -13.30 -4.42
C PRO A 161 16.13 -13.05 -5.69
N LEU A 162 15.56 -14.11 -6.27
CA LEU A 162 14.72 -14.02 -7.47
C LEU A 162 13.26 -13.73 -7.13
N HIS A 163 12.79 -14.17 -5.96
CA HIS A 163 11.53 -13.74 -5.38
C HIS A 163 11.78 -13.01 -4.06
N ARG A 164 10.98 -11.98 -3.77
CA ARG A 164 11.09 -11.22 -2.52
C ARG A 164 9.71 -10.87 -1.98
N ALA A 165 9.49 -11.13 -0.69
CA ALA A 165 8.33 -10.65 0.02
C ALA A 165 8.78 -9.67 1.11
N TRP A 166 8.26 -8.44 1.04
CA TRP A 166 8.41 -7.47 2.12
C TRP A 166 7.27 -7.71 3.12
N ALA A 167 7.61 -8.26 4.28
CA ALA A 167 6.65 -8.64 5.30
C ALA A 167 6.45 -7.52 6.35
N GLY A 168 5.22 -7.41 6.86
CA GLY A 168 4.86 -6.55 7.99
C GLY A 168 4.64 -5.07 7.64
N ASP A 169 3.86 -4.40 8.50
CA ASP A 169 3.32 -3.07 8.23
C ASP A 169 4.36 -1.97 8.07
N GLN A 170 5.51 -2.10 8.72
CA GLN A 170 6.65 -1.21 8.56
C GLN A 170 7.21 -1.17 7.13
N ASN A 171 6.95 -2.20 6.33
CA ASN A 171 7.37 -2.30 4.94
C ASN A 171 6.24 -1.95 3.96
N ARG A 172 5.15 -1.33 4.42
CA ARG A 172 4.10 -0.83 3.51
C ARG A 172 4.69 0.16 2.51
N PHE A 173 4.34 -0.04 1.26
CA PHE A 173 4.84 0.78 0.15
C PHE A 173 3.72 1.26 -0.78
N LEU A 174 2.49 0.78 -0.59
CA LEU A 174 1.32 1.25 -1.31
C LEU A 174 0.34 1.84 -0.31
N PHE A 175 -0.20 3.01 -0.62
CA PHE A 175 -1.07 3.77 0.26
C PHE A 175 -2.30 4.22 -0.51
N LEU A 176 -3.48 4.04 0.11
CA LEU A 176 -4.72 4.61 -0.41
C LEU A 176 -4.77 6.11 -0.06
N GLN A 177 -5.01 6.96 -1.06
CA GLN A 177 -5.29 8.38 -0.86
C GLN A 177 -6.78 8.58 -0.57
N ASP A 178 -7.65 8.11 -1.47
CA ASP A 178 -9.10 8.02 -1.27
C ASP A 178 -9.74 7.12 -2.34
N SER A 179 -11.02 6.81 -2.17
CA SER A 179 -11.85 6.05 -3.12
C SER A 179 -13.20 6.73 -3.33
N ASP A 180 -13.76 6.53 -4.53
CA ASP A 180 -15.16 6.81 -4.83
C ASP A 180 -15.94 5.50 -5.04
N PHE A 181 -17.09 5.57 -5.69
CA PHE A 181 -17.97 4.42 -5.92
C PHE A 181 -17.43 3.46 -7.00
N SER A 182 -16.57 3.93 -7.90
CA SER A 182 -16.09 3.18 -9.07
C SER A 182 -14.58 3.23 -9.30
N ALA A 183 -13.86 4.05 -8.53
CA ALA A 183 -12.45 4.28 -8.69
C ALA A 183 -11.75 4.47 -7.34
N ALA A 184 -10.43 4.29 -7.35
CA ALA A 184 -9.58 4.52 -6.19
C ALA A 184 -8.26 5.14 -6.60
N LEU A 185 -7.75 6.01 -5.74
CA LEU A 185 -6.45 6.63 -5.93
C LEU A 185 -5.45 6.08 -4.93
N LEU A 186 -4.37 5.50 -5.43
CA LEU A 186 -3.29 4.96 -4.65
C LEU A 186 -1.97 5.62 -5.02
N THR A 187 -1.04 5.66 -4.07
CA THR A 187 0.33 6.13 -4.31
C THR A 187 1.34 5.19 -3.66
N THR A 188 2.54 5.17 -4.23
CA THR A 188 3.69 4.49 -3.64
C THR A 188 4.30 5.29 -2.49
N GLY A 189 5.24 4.66 -1.77
CA GLY A 189 6.16 5.37 -0.89
C GLY A 189 7.13 6.28 -1.66
N ASN A 190 7.95 7.03 -0.94
CA ASN A 190 8.89 7.97 -1.54
C ASN A 190 9.89 7.26 -2.48
N LEU A 191 10.05 7.79 -3.68
CA LEU A 191 10.99 7.36 -4.71
C LEU A 191 12.16 8.34 -4.81
N SER A 192 13.27 7.86 -5.37
CA SER A 192 14.47 8.65 -5.63
C SER A 192 14.49 9.34 -7.00
N SER A 193 13.67 8.88 -7.94
CA SER A 193 13.55 9.45 -9.29
C SER A 193 12.11 9.87 -9.59
N ALA A 194 11.98 10.85 -10.48
CA ALA A 194 10.71 11.28 -11.07
C ALA A 194 10.31 10.43 -12.29
N ASP A 195 11.11 9.44 -12.68
CA ASP A 195 10.74 8.49 -13.73
C ASP A 195 9.68 7.50 -13.23
N ILE A 196 8.74 7.14 -14.11
CA ILE A 196 7.74 6.11 -13.82
C ILE A 196 8.45 4.74 -13.74
N PRO A 197 8.52 4.11 -12.56
CA PRO A 197 9.17 2.82 -12.38
C PRO A 197 8.31 1.69 -12.97
N ASN A 198 8.81 0.46 -13.07
CA ASN A 198 8.02 -0.68 -13.59
C ASN A 198 7.22 -1.40 -12.50
N TYR A 199 6.55 -0.67 -11.60
CA TYR A 199 5.61 -1.29 -10.66
C TYR A 199 4.33 -1.72 -11.38
N GLN A 200 3.79 -2.85 -10.94
CA GLN A 200 2.52 -3.40 -11.38
C GLN A 200 1.54 -3.37 -10.21
N ILE A 201 0.28 -3.03 -10.47
CA ILE A 201 -0.80 -3.05 -9.47
C ILE A 201 -1.80 -4.15 -9.79
N TRP A 202 -2.29 -4.81 -8.74
CA TRP A 202 -3.27 -5.88 -8.82
C TRP A 202 -4.34 -5.66 -7.76
N ILE A 203 -5.59 -5.51 -8.18
CA ILE A 203 -6.70 -5.23 -7.29
C ILE A 203 -7.77 -6.29 -7.44
N ASN A 204 -8.06 -6.94 -6.32
CA ASN A 204 -9.01 -8.04 -6.21
C ASN A 204 -10.04 -7.71 -5.14
N PRO A 205 -11.31 -8.11 -5.29
CA PRO A 205 -12.27 -8.08 -4.19
C PRO A 205 -11.70 -8.80 -2.97
N SER A 206 -11.74 -8.16 -1.81
CA SER A 206 -11.27 -8.75 -0.55
C SER A 206 -12.23 -9.84 -0.08
N ALA A 207 -11.73 -10.84 0.66
CA ALA A 207 -12.57 -11.86 1.29
C ALA A 207 -13.61 -11.26 2.27
N GLN A 208 -13.41 -10.02 2.72
CA GLN A 208 -14.38 -9.25 3.51
C GLN A 208 -15.65 -8.90 2.71
N SER A 209 -15.54 -8.73 1.40
CA SER A 209 -16.66 -8.46 0.48
C SER A 209 -17.50 -9.69 0.15
N ALA A 210 -17.04 -10.89 0.51
CA ALA A 210 -17.65 -12.16 0.15
C ALA A 210 -18.96 -12.47 0.92
N GLY A 211 -19.71 -11.46 1.36
CA GLY A 211 -21.10 -11.62 1.84
C GLY A 211 -22.04 -12.26 0.80
N ARG A 212 -21.59 -12.41 -0.45
CA ARG A 212 -22.27 -13.09 -1.56
C ARG A 212 -21.79 -14.54 -1.83
N GLY A 213 -20.85 -15.08 -1.06
CA GLY A 213 -20.39 -16.48 -1.20
C GLY A 213 -19.44 -16.77 -2.37
N ASP A 214 -19.01 -15.75 -3.11
CA ASP A 214 -18.04 -15.90 -4.20
C ASP A 214 -16.65 -15.41 -3.75
N PHE A 215 -15.79 -16.36 -3.39
CA PHE A 215 -14.39 -16.14 -3.01
C PHE A 215 -13.42 -16.30 -4.19
N SER A 216 -13.92 -16.69 -5.37
CA SER A 216 -13.08 -16.99 -6.53
C SER A 216 -12.32 -15.79 -7.07
N ALA A 217 -12.84 -14.58 -6.81
CA ALA A 217 -12.22 -13.32 -7.19
C ALA A 217 -11.17 -12.81 -6.19
N SER A 218 -11.09 -13.38 -4.98
CA SER A 218 -10.14 -12.98 -3.94
C SER A 218 -8.83 -13.75 -4.06
N ILE A 219 -7.72 -13.11 -3.67
CA ILE A 219 -6.46 -13.81 -3.43
C ILE A 219 -6.50 -14.38 -2.01
N GLN A 220 -6.28 -15.69 -1.87
CA GLN A 220 -6.24 -16.35 -0.56
C GLN A 220 -5.19 -15.70 0.33
N ASN A 221 -5.51 -15.52 1.62
CA ASN A 221 -4.60 -14.86 2.56
C ASN A 221 -3.23 -15.56 2.58
N SER A 222 -3.18 -16.89 2.47
CA SER A 222 -1.93 -17.65 2.41
C SER A 222 -1.13 -17.51 1.10
N LEU A 223 -1.53 -16.65 0.14
CA LEU A 223 -0.73 -16.33 -1.06
C LEU A 223 -0.29 -14.87 -1.12
N ARG A 224 -0.57 -14.06 -0.08
CA ARG A 224 -0.34 -12.60 -0.10
C ARG A 224 1.13 -12.17 -0.22
N TRP A 225 2.08 -13.06 0.07
CA TRP A 225 3.51 -12.81 -0.13
C TRP A 225 4.05 -13.47 -1.40
N SER A 226 3.20 -14.22 -2.12
CA SER A 226 3.57 -14.88 -3.36
C SER A 226 3.35 -13.95 -4.56
N TRP A 227 4.45 -13.52 -5.16
CA TRP A 227 4.46 -12.81 -6.44
C TRP A 227 3.65 -13.56 -7.50
N CYS A 228 3.94 -14.83 -7.78
CA CYS A 228 3.20 -15.58 -8.79
C CYS A 228 1.76 -15.89 -8.39
N GLY A 229 1.47 -16.04 -7.10
CA GLY A 229 0.10 -16.20 -6.61
C GLY A 229 -0.75 -14.96 -6.85
N ILE A 230 -0.13 -13.78 -6.81
CA ILE A 230 -0.78 -12.51 -7.15
C ILE A 230 -0.87 -12.36 -8.68
N THR A 231 0.24 -12.50 -9.42
CA THR A 231 0.28 -12.17 -10.86
C THR A 231 -0.43 -13.19 -11.76
N LYS A 232 -0.66 -14.42 -11.29
CA LYS A 232 -1.40 -15.45 -12.04
C LYS A 232 -2.85 -15.62 -11.59
N SER A 233 -3.36 -14.75 -10.70
CA SER A 233 -4.75 -14.87 -10.24
C SER A 233 -5.75 -14.43 -11.31
N SER A 234 -6.93 -15.06 -11.36
CA SER A 234 -7.83 -15.02 -12.53
C SER A 234 -8.74 -13.80 -12.65
N VAL A 235 -8.83 -12.93 -11.63
CA VAL A 235 -9.78 -11.79 -11.61
C VAL A 235 -9.09 -10.56 -11.08
N GLN A 236 -8.60 -9.67 -11.94
CA GLN A 236 -7.80 -8.54 -11.50
C GLN A 236 -8.13 -7.29 -12.29
N VAL A 237 -8.52 -6.25 -11.55
CA VAL A 237 -8.28 -4.88 -12.01
C VAL A 237 -6.77 -4.70 -11.99
N SER A 238 -6.21 -4.40 -13.16
CA SER A 238 -4.76 -4.43 -13.41
C SER A 238 -4.26 -3.05 -13.87
N LEU A 239 -3.02 -2.97 -14.35
CA LEU A 239 -2.53 -1.73 -14.97
C LEU A 239 -3.35 -1.28 -16.20
N ASN A 240 -4.04 -2.20 -16.89
CA ASN A 240 -4.89 -1.81 -18.02
C ASN A 240 -6.09 -0.95 -17.60
N ASP A 241 -6.46 -1.03 -16.32
CA ASP A 241 -7.59 -0.34 -15.72
C ASP A 241 -7.13 0.82 -14.82
N ALA A 242 -5.86 1.24 -14.94
CA ALA A 242 -5.26 2.24 -14.07
C ALA A 242 -4.47 3.30 -14.85
N ASP A 243 -4.80 4.57 -14.62
CA ASP A 243 -4.00 5.69 -15.11
C ASP A 243 -2.79 5.87 -14.19
N ARG A 244 -1.60 5.85 -14.77
CA ARG A 244 -0.32 5.99 -14.05
C ARG A 244 0.23 7.39 -14.22
N SER A 245 0.69 7.98 -13.13
CA SER A 245 1.38 9.27 -13.15
C SER A 245 2.35 9.40 -11.99
N MET A 246 3.18 10.44 -12.01
CA MET A 246 4.06 10.78 -10.90
C MET A 246 3.49 11.98 -10.14
N THR A 247 3.70 12.00 -8.83
CA THR A 247 3.31 13.10 -7.96
C THR A 247 4.39 13.39 -6.93
N THR A 248 4.47 14.64 -6.48
CA THR A 248 5.33 15.08 -5.37
C THR A 248 4.52 15.51 -4.15
N ARG A 249 3.21 15.22 -4.14
CA ARG A 249 2.31 15.59 -3.04
C ARG A 249 2.80 15.03 -1.71
N GLY A 250 2.61 15.84 -0.67
CA GLY A 250 2.91 15.50 0.71
C GLY A 250 4.27 15.98 1.22
N PRO A 251 4.61 15.65 2.49
CA PRO A 251 5.78 16.21 3.15
C PRO A 251 7.09 15.82 2.46
N GLY A 252 7.97 16.80 2.29
CA GLY A 252 9.29 16.60 1.67
C GLY A 252 9.30 16.66 0.14
N GLY A 253 8.14 16.69 -0.52
CA GLY A 253 8.08 16.86 -1.98
C GLY A 253 8.73 15.71 -2.77
N HIS A 254 8.84 14.52 -2.17
CA HIS A 254 9.49 13.39 -2.79
C HIS A 254 8.63 12.80 -3.91
N PRO A 255 9.22 12.43 -5.06
CA PRO A 255 8.50 11.74 -6.12
C PRO A 255 7.83 10.46 -5.62
N LYS A 256 6.61 10.21 -6.05
CA LYS A 256 5.84 8.99 -5.82
C LYS A 256 5.11 8.64 -7.10
N GLU A 257 5.03 7.36 -7.40
CA GLU A 257 4.11 6.88 -8.42
C GLU A 257 2.68 6.87 -7.87
N GLN A 258 1.73 7.26 -8.72
CA GLN A 258 0.31 7.36 -8.47
C GLN A 258 -0.46 6.47 -9.46
N PHE A 259 -1.42 5.73 -8.93
CA PHE A 259 -2.35 4.89 -9.69
C PHE A 259 -3.78 5.38 -9.46
N TYR A 260 -4.45 5.84 -10.52
CA TYR A 260 -5.88 6.08 -10.50
C TYR A 260 -6.59 4.91 -11.17
N VAL A 261 -7.17 4.05 -10.35
CA VAL A 261 -7.71 2.76 -10.74
C VAL A 261 -9.21 2.89 -10.96
N HIS A 262 -9.72 2.33 -12.06
CA HIS A 262 -11.10 2.41 -12.49
C HIS A 262 -11.80 1.04 -12.46
N GLY A 263 -13.10 1.03 -12.78
CA GLY A 263 -13.86 -0.21 -12.98
C GLY A 263 -14.19 -0.96 -11.68
N LEU A 264 -14.10 -0.30 -10.53
CA LEU A 264 -14.45 -0.88 -9.24
C LEU A 264 -15.96 -0.88 -9.03
N VAL A 265 -16.42 -1.77 -8.17
CA VAL A 265 -17.84 -1.91 -7.81
C VAL A 265 -18.12 -1.14 -6.52
N PRO A 266 -19.25 -0.39 -6.41
CA PRO A 266 -19.63 0.30 -5.18
C PRO A 266 -19.75 -0.62 -3.97
N SER A 267 -19.59 -0.05 -2.77
CA SER A 267 -19.74 -0.74 -1.47
C SER A 267 -18.93 -2.03 -1.31
N THR A 268 -17.78 -2.13 -1.97
CA THR A 268 -16.96 -3.34 -2.03
C THR A 268 -15.60 -3.09 -1.41
N PHE A 269 -15.17 -4.01 -0.53
CA PHE A 269 -13.79 -4.06 -0.04
C PHE A 269 -12.88 -4.71 -1.09
N TYR A 270 -11.73 -4.10 -1.30
CA TYR A 270 -10.68 -4.52 -2.22
C TYR A 270 -9.37 -4.69 -1.48
N ASP A 271 -8.59 -5.68 -1.91
CA ASP A 271 -7.20 -5.87 -1.54
C ASP A 271 -6.33 -5.45 -2.74
N SER A 272 -5.44 -4.48 -2.52
CA SER A 272 -4.52 -3.98 -3.53
C SER A 272 -3.10 -4.44 -3.25
N TYR A 273 -2.47 -5.01 -4.27
CA TYR A 273 -1.11 -5.50 -4.24
C TYR A 273 -0.27 -4.70 -5.23
N ILE A 274 0.89 -4.23 -4.79
CA ILE A 274 1.92 -3.70 -5.67
C ILE A 274 3.03 -4.74 -5.81
N THR A 275 3.51 -4.91 -7.03
CA THR A 275 4.60 -5.83 -7.34
C THR A 275 5.63 -5.18 -8.23
N LEU A 276 6.87 -5.68 -8.17
CA LEU A 276 7.96 -5.26 -9.05
C LEU A 276 8.53 -6.51 -9.70
N GLN A 277 8.36 -6.62 -11.01
CA GLN A 277 8.94 -7.73 -11.77
C GLN A 277 10.44 -7.50 -11.99
N ASN A 278 11.22 -8.58 -11.92
CA ASN A 278 12.64 -8.52 -12.26
C ASN A 278 12.81 -8.35 -13.79
N ASN A 279 13.76 -7.51 -14.21
CA ASN A 279 14.00 -7.18 -15.62
C ASN A 279 14.34 -8.36 -16.55
N TYR A 280 14.73 -9.52 -16.01
CA TYR A 280 15.25 -10.66 -16.79
C TYR A 280 14.81 -12.03 -16.26
N SER A 281 13.76 -12.09 -15.43
CA SER A 281 13.28 -13.36 -14.87
C SER A 281 11.79 -13.27 -14.57
N SER A 282 11.09 -14.40 -14.56
CA SER A 282 9.66 -14.46 -14.17
C SER A 282 9.39 -14.20 -12.69
N GLY A 283 10.39 -13.83 -11.89
CA GLY A 283 10.25 -13.57 -10.46
C GLY A 283 10.10 -12.08 -10.16
N GLY A 284 9.74 -11.77 -8.92
CA GLY A 284 9.57 -10.38 -8.52
C GLY A 284 9.42 -10.18 -7.02
N ALA A 285 9.23 -8.92 -6.66
CA ALA A 285 9.00 -8.47 -5.30
C ALA A 285 7.52 -8.13 -5.06
N VAL A 286 7.06 -8.39 -3.83
CA VAL A 286 5.72 -8.06 -3.34
C VAL A 286 5.83 -7.27 -2.04
N TRP A 287 4.93 -6.31 -1.87
CA TRP A 287 4.78 -5.53 -0.64
C TRP A 287 3.49 -5.87 0.12
N PRO A 288 3.38 -5.48 1.41
CA PRO A 288 2.17 -5.69 2.17
C PRO A 288 0.93 -5.14 1.45
N VAL A 289 -0.16 -5.90 1.54
CA VAL A 289 -1.45 -5.56 0.92
C VAL A 289 -2.02 -4.27 1.49
N GLN A 290 -2.60 -3.45 0.62
CA GLN A 290 -3.38 -2.27 0.99
C GLN A 290 -4.87 -2.57 0.79
N THR A 291 -5.61 -2.73 1.88
CA THR A 291 -7.06 -2.94 1.83
C THR A 291 -7.80 -1.61 1.85
N PHE A 292 -8.87 -1.47 1.07
CA PHE A 292 -9.75 -0.31 1.06
C PHE A 292 -11.19 -0.68 0.70
N LYS A 293 -12.14 0.25 0.88
CA LYS A 293 -13.55 0.09 0.49
C LYS A 293 -13.93 1.18 -0.51
N THR A 294 -14.67 0.84 -1.56
CA THR A 294 -15.33 1.82 -2.42
C THR A 294 -16.54 2.43 -1.72
N ARG A 295 -16.93 3.64 -2.15
CA ARG A 295 -18.07 4.37 -1.62
C ARG A 295 -19.38 3.67 -1.93
N ASP A 296 -20.39 3.92 -1.11
CA ASP A 296 -21.70 3.27 -1.25
C ASP A 296 -22.54 3.93 -2.35
N ASN A 297 -22.34 5.24 -2.57
CA ASN A 297 -23.14 6.03 -3.50
C ASN A 297 -22.26 6.89 -4.42
N THR A 298 -22.88 7.49 -5.43
CA THR A 298 -22.21 8.33 -6.44
C THR A 298 -22.00 9.79 -6.02
N THR A 299 -22.28 10.14 -4.75
CA THR A 299 -22.21 11.54 -4.28
C THR A 299 -20.80 12.02 -4.01
N CYS A 300 -19.86 11.10 -3.79
CA CYS A 300 -18.45 11.43 -3.62
C CYS A 300 -17.67 10.97 -4.85
N GLN A 301 -16.82 11.81 -5.42
CA GLN A 301 -15.92 11.48 -6.54
C GLN A 301 -14.49 11.89 -6.22
N VAL A 302 -13.50 11.06 -6.58
CA VAL A 302 -12.08 11.37 -6.34
C VAL A 302 -11.61 12.46 -7.31
N ILE A 303 -10.95 13.49 -6.78
CA ILE A 303 -10.20 14.47 -7.58
C ILE A 303 -8.73 14.49 -7.19
N TYR A 304 -7.86 14.78 -8.16
CA TYR A 304 -6.40 14.83 -7.97
C TYR A 304 -5.74 15.64 -9.10
N ASN A 305 -4.43 15.92 -8.97
CA ASN A 305 -3.63 16.68 -9.95
C ASN A 305 -4.17 18.10 -10.24
N LEU A 306 -4.70 18.75 -9.22
CA LEU A 306 -5.10 20.16 -9.26
C LEU A 306 -3.86 21.07 -9.45
N GLN A 307 -3.99 22.15 -10.21
CA GLN A 307 -2.90 23.08 -10.50
C GLN A 307 -2.64 24.02 -9.32
N PHE A 308 -3.71 24.66 -8.79
CA PHE A 308 -3.61 25.55 -7.66
C PHE A 308 -3.54 24.73 -6.36
N CYS A 309 -4.57 23.99 -5.97
CA CYS A 309 -4.61 23.14 -4.79
C CYS A 309 -3.86 21.81 -4.99
N ASN A 310 -2.59 21.90 -5.38
CA ASN A 310 -1.73 20.79 -5.79
C ASN A 310 -1.54 19.67 -4.76
N GLU A 311 -1.87 19.92 -3.49
CA GLU A 311 -1.80 18.96 -2.38
C GLU A 311 -3.13 18.20 -2.13
N VAL A 312 -4.17 18.44 -2.93
CA VAL A 312 -5.48 17.77 -2.83
C VAL A 312 -5.51 16.50 -3.68
N ALA A 313 -5.91 15.40 -3.04
CA ALA A 313 -6.05 14.09 -3.65
C ALA A 313 -7.06 13.24 -2.86
N TYR A 314 -8.32 13.65 -2.84
CA TYR A 314 -9.38 12.98 -2.07
C TYR A 314 -10.75 13.11 -2.71
N SER A 315 -11.72 12.37 -2.17
CA SER A 315 -13.09 12.38 -2.67
C SER A 315 -13.83 13.64 -2.23
N VAL A 316 -14.54 14.28 -3.15
CA VAL A 316 -15.28 15.54 -2.95
C VAL A 316 -16.75 15.36 -3.32
N PRO A 317 -17.67 16.15 -2.75
CA PRO A 317 -19.08 16.05 -3.10
C PRO A 317 -19.29 16.43 -4.57
N SER A 318 -20.10 15.66 -5.28
CA SER A 318 -20.31 15.83 -6.71
C SER A 318 -21.65 15.24 -7.16
N ASN A 319 -21.94 15.42 -8.44
CA ASN A 319 -22.95 14.70 -9.18
C ASN A 319 -22.28 13.99 -10.37
N ALA A 320 -22.02 12.69 -10.20
CA ALA A 320 -21.33 11.87 -11.19
C ALA A 320 -22.03 11.77 -12.56
N THR A 321 -23.32 12.13 -12.63
CA THR A 321 -24.03 12.19 -13.93
C THR A 321 -23.75 13.47 -14.72
N LEU A 322 -23.32 14.54 -14.03
CA LEU A 322 -23.09 15.86 -14.62
C LEU A 322 -21.60 16.16 -14.82
N TYR A 323 -20.74 15.63 -13.94
CA TYR A 323 -19.31 15.94 -13.94
C TYR A 323 -18.46 14.67 -14.03
N ASN A 324 -17.53 14.68 -14.98
CA ASN A 324 -16.40 13.75 -14.96
C ASN A 324 -15.33 14.24 -13.95
N PRO A 325 -14.44 13.35 -13.46
CA PRO A 325 -13.45 13.70 -12.44
C PRO A 325 -12.53 14.88 -12.81
N ASN A 326 -12.15 15.00 -14.09
CA ASN A 326 -11.25 16.08 -14.54
C ASN A 326 -11.93 17.46 -14.52
N ALA A 327 -13.16 17.54 -15.03
CA ALA A 327 -13.96 18.77 -14.98
C ALA A 327 -14.29 19.17 -13.53
N LEU A 328 -14.57 18.18 -12.68
CA LEU A 328 -14.81 18.38 -11.25
C LEU A 328 -13.56 18.95 -10.54
N ALA A 329 -12.38 18.39 -10.84
CA ALA A 329 -11.12 18.90 -10.31
C ALA A 329 -10.88 20.36 -10.73
N GLY A 330 -11.12 20.70 -12.00
CA GLY A 330 -11.01 22.07 -12.51
C GLY A 330 -11.94 23.06 -11.80
N PHE A 331 -13.22 22.69 -11.62
CA PHE A 331 -14.19 23.51 -10.89
C PHE A 331 -13.72 23.86 -9.48
N TYR A 332 -13.31 22.85 -8.70
CA TYR A 332 -12.85 23.06 -7.33
C TYR A 332 -11.56 23.88 -7.25
N ASP A 333 -10.64 23.65 -8.18
CA ASP A 333 -9.36 24.33 -8.24
C ASP A 333 -9.52 25.81 -8.59
N GLU A 334 -10.32 26.12 -9.61
CA GLU A 334 -10.64 27.50 -10.01
C GLU A 334 -11.37 28.25 -8.91
N LEU A 335 -12.31 27.60 -8.23
CA LEU A 335 -13.06 28.19 -7.11
C LEU A 335 -12.11 28.58 -5.97
N ALA A 336 -11.21 27.68 -5.56
CA ALA A 336 -10.23 27.97 -4.52
C ALA A 336 -9.23 29.07 -4.94
N ALA A 337 -8.77 29.03 -6.19
CA ALA A 337 -7.88 30.06 -6.75
C ALA A 337 -8.55 31.44 -6.77
N SER A 338 -9.86 31.50 -7.07
CA SER A 338 -10.61 32.75 -7.09
C SER A 338 -10.68 33.42 -5.71
N TYR A 339 -10.89 32.64 -4.64
CA TYR A 339 -10.88 33.15 -3.27
C TYR A 339 -9.50 33.53 -2.77
N TYR A 340 -8.46 32.86 -3.27
CA TYR A 340 -7.08 33.18 -2.96
C TYR A 340 -6.63 34.53 -3.56
N LYS A 341 -7.17 34.93 -4.72
CA LYS A 341 -6.74 36.13 -5.47
C LYS A 341 -6.80 37.43 -4.65
N ASN A 342 -7.86 37.62 -3.85
CA ASN A 342 -7.97 38.84 -3.04
C ASN A 342 -6.93 38.88 -1.93
N PHE A 343 -6.67 37.73 -1.30
CA PHE A 343 -5.63 37.61 -0.29
C PHE A 343 -4.23 37.84 -0.89
N SER A 344 -3.94 37.26 -2.06
CA SER A 344 -2.63 37.42 -2.69
C SER A 344 -2.33 38.88 -3.04
N ASN A 345 -3.33 39.65 -3.48
CA ASN A 345 -3.22 41.08 -3.69
C ASN A 345 -2.94 41.84 -2.38
N SER A 346 -3.65 41.51 -1.29
CA SER A 346 -3.43 42.15 0.01
C SER A 346 -2.04 41.89 0.59
N VAL A 347 -1.47 40.70 0.38
CA VAL A 347 -0.11 40.37 0.83
C VAL A 347 0.95 41.19 0.09
N GLN A 348 0.69 41.68 -1.13
CA GLN A 348 1.66 42.50 -1.88
C GLN A 348 1.92 43.87 -1.23
N ILE A 349 1.01 44.36 -0.39
CA ILE A 349 1.16 45.62 0.33
C ILE A 349 2.10 45.46 1.54
N VAL A 350 2.37 44.22 1.95
CA VAL A 350 3.25 43.92 3.08
C VAL A 350 4.70 43.98 2.61
N ASN A 351 5.56 44.64 3.39
CA ASN A 351 7.00 44.66 3.17
C ASN A 351 7.62 43.28 3.45
N CYS A 352 7.52 42.39 2.46
CA CYS A 352 7.99 41.02 2.50
C CYS A 352 9.51 40.87 2.35
N ASN A 353 10.16 41.86 1.73
CA ASN A 353 11.59 41.86 1.42
C ASN A 353 12.19 43.20 1.87
N ALA A 354 12.33 43.35 3.18
CA ALA A 354 12.90 44.52 3.82
C ALA A 354 14.05 44.10 4.76
N SER A 355 14.76 45.08 5.32
CA SER A 355 15.75 44.85 6.37
C SER A 355 15.13 44.23 7.62
N ALA A 356 15.94 43.61 8.48
CA ALA A 356 15.46 42.83 9.62
C ALA A 356 14.60 43.64 10.63
N ASP A 357 14.73 44.95 10.63
CA ASP A 357 13.96 45.92 11.42
C ASP A 357 12.61 46.32 10.78
N ALA A 358 12.43 46.08 9.48
CA ALA A 358 11.25 46.47 8.71
C ALA A 358 10.39 45.28 8.24
N VAL A 359 10.86 44.04 8.42
CA VAL A 359 10.07 42.83 8.16
C VAL A 359 9.04 42.59 9.26
N TYR A 360 7.87 42.04 8.88
CA TYR A 360 6.80 41.78 9.85
C TYR A 360 7.11 40.60 10.80
N SER A 361 8.05 39.74 10.44
CA SER A 361 8.48 38.60 11.23
C SER A 361 9.89 38.16 10.82
N LEU A 362 10.70 37.78 11.81
CA LEU A 362 12.05 37.21 11.60
C LEU A 362 12.01 35.71 11.25
N ILE A 363 10.89 35.05 11.50
CA ILE A 363 10.75 33.58 11.36
C ILE A 363 9.84 33.22 10.20
N SER A 364 8.79 34.01 9.94
CA SER A 364 7.82 33.75 8.87
C SER A 364 7.94 34.81 7.78
N GLY A 365 8.36 34.41 6.59
CA GLY A 365 8.29 35.26 5.40
C GLY A 365 6.94 35.17 4.70
N CYS A 366 6.71 36.07 3.73
CA CYS A 366 5.45 36.10 2.99
C CYS A 366 5.14 34.81 2.23
N GLU A 367 6.14 34.07 1.73
CA GLU A 367 5.90 32.78 1.09
C GLU A 367 5.38 31.72 2.07
N VAL A 368 5.80 31.78 3.33
CA VAL A 368 5.29 30.90 4.41
C VAL A 368 3.85 31.26 4.74
N CYS A 369 3.51 32.55 4.81
CA CYS A 369 2.13 33.02 4.98
C CYS A 369 1.25 32.62 3.79
N LYS A 370 1.70 32.85 2.55
CA LYS A 370 0.99 32.49 1.32
C LYS A 370 0.70 30.99 1.27
N ARG A 371 1.69 30.15 1.58
CA ARG A 371 1.50 28.69 1.64
C ARG A 371 0.51 28.30 2.73
N ALA A 372 0.62 28.84 3.94
CA ALA A 372 -0.31 28.55 5.02
C ALA A 372 -1.76 28.93 4.67
N TYR A 373 -1.96 30.09 4.02
CA TYR A 373 -3.28 30.52 3.57
C TYR A 373 -3.80 29.67 2.41
N LYS A 374 -2.92 29.27 1.48
CA LYS A 374 -3.25 28.33 0.40
C LYS A 374 -3.75 26.99 0.95
N ASP A 375 -3.01 26.40 1.90
CA ASP A 375 -3.40 25.13 2.52
C ASP A 375 -4.77 25.23 3.21
N TRP A 376 -4.98 26.33 3.94
CA TRP A 376 -6.26 26.60 4.60
C TRP A 376 -7.41 26.83 3.61
N ILE A 377 -7.23 27.66 2.58
CA ILE A 377 -8.32 27.97 1.64
C ILE A 377 -8.69 26.74 0.81
N CYS A 378 -7.72 25.91 0.42
CA CYS A 378 -7.98 24.62 -0.24
C CYS A 378 -8.80 23.69 0.67
N ALA A 379 -8.43 23.58 1.95
CA ALA A 379 -9.13 22.71 2.90
C ALA A 379 -10.60 23.13 3.17
N VAL A 380 -10.85 24.44 3.23
CA VAL A 380 -12.19 25.01 3.50
C VAL A 380 -13.05 25.03 2.24
N THR A 381 -12.45 25.28 1.08
CA THR A 381 -13.18 25.42 -0.21
C THR A 381 -13.49 24.08 -0.85
N ILE A 382 -12.67 23.05 -0.58
CA ILE A 382 -12.79 21.72 -1.20
C ILE A 382 -13.13 20.69 -0.09
N PRO A 383 -14.43 20.44 0.18
CA PRO A 383 -14.86 19.50 1.21
C PRO A 383 -14.38 18.08 0.93
N ARG A 384 -13.82 17.41 1.94
CA ARG A 384 -13.57 15.97 1.85
C ARG A 384 -14.85 15.20 2.19
N CYS A 385 -15.29 14.39 1.25
CA CYS A 385 -16.57 13.69 1.23
C CYS A 385 -16.47 12.29 1.83
N ALA A 386 -17.54 11.87 2.51
CA ALA A 386 -17.71 10.56 3.09
C ALA A 386 -19.16 10.08 2.96
N ASP A 387 -19.34 8.76 2.96
CA ASP A 387 -20.66 8.13 2.91
C ASP A 387 -21.48 8.43 4.16
N LEU A 388 -22.81 8.48 3.98
CA LEU A 388 -23.77 8.68 5.08
C LEU A 388 -23.75 7.53 6.09
N THR A 389 -23.47 6.32 5.61
CA THR A 389 -23.38 5.10 6.40
C THR A 389 -22.17 5.08 7.33
N ASN A 390 -21.17 5.94 7.09
CA ASN A 390 -19.97 5.98 7.92
C ASN A 390 -20.32 6.49 9.32
N PRO A 391 -20.14 5.69 10.38
CA PRO A 391 -20.55 6.04 11.74
C PRO A 391 -19.53 6.93 12.47
N ALA A 392 -18.44 7.35 11.82
CA ALA A 392 -17.38 8.11 12.46
C ALA A 392 -17.90 9.43 13.07
N PRO A 393 -17.59 9.71 14.36
CA PRO A 393 -18.22 10.80 15.10
C PRO A 393 -17.74 12.21 14.69
N TYR A 394 -16.62 12.31 13.97
CA TYR A 394 -16.07 13.57 13.47
C TYR A 394 -16.65 14.00 12.11
N LEU A 395 -17.52 13.18 11.52
CA LEU A 395 -18.16 13.48 10.26
C LEU A 395 -19.42 14.31 10.47
N VAL A 396 -19.60 15.35 9.66
CA VAL A 396 -20.77 16.23 9.72
C VAL A 396 -21.66 15.96 8.51
N THR A 397 -22.91 15.59 8.75
CA THR A 397 -23.90 15.43 7.67
C THR A 397 -24.22 16.79 7.05
N ARG A 398 -24.16 16.86 5.72
CA ARG A 398 -24.43 18.08 4.92
C ARG A 398 -25.57 17.81 3.95
N ASN A 399 -26.65 18.56 4.12
CA ASN A 399 -27.71 18.73 3.12
C ASN A 399 -27.48 19.96 2.22
N ALA A 400 -26.59 20.86 2.64
CA ALA A 400 -26.08 22.00 1.90
C ALA A 400 -24.59 22.13 2.20
N SER A 401 -23.81 22.48 1.19
CA SER A 401 -22.40 22.76 1.30
C SER A 401 -22.16 24.03 2.12
N ARG A 402 -21.00 24.09 2.78
CA ARG A 402 -20.52 25.33 3.41
C ARG A 402 -20.22 26.44 2.41
N ASN A 403 -20.01 26.06 1.15
CA ASN A 403 -19.84 26.99 0.05
C ASN A 403 -21.05 26.90 -0.88
N PRO A 404 -21.93 27.92 -0.92
CA PRO A 404 -23.12 27.93 -1.78
C PRO A 404 -22.82 27.78 -3.28
N ALA A 405 -21.59 28.10 -3.72
CA ALA A 405 -21.19 27.88 -5.11
C ALA A 405 -21.17 26.39 -5.48
N ILE A 406 -20.85 25.51 -4.52
CA ILE A 406 -20.86 24.05 -4.70
C ILE A 406 -22.31 23.58 -4.91
N ASP A 407 -23.23 24.03 -4.06
CA ASP A 407 -24.64 23.62 -4.16
C ASP A 407 -25.27 24.11 -5.46
N LYS A 408 -24.92 25.33 -5.89
CA LYS A 408 -25.42 25.92 -7.13
C LYS A 408 -24.91 25.19 -8.38
N ALA A 409 -23.64 24.77 -8.39
CA ALA A 409 -22.99 24.22 -9.58
C ALA A 409 -23.11 22.69 -9.69
N LEU A 410 -22.96 21.99 -8.56
CA LEU A 410 -22.89 20.53 -8.52
C LEU A 410 -24.21 19.88 -8.07
N VAL A 411 -25.02 20.60 -7.29
CA VAL A 411 -26.25 20.10 -6.65
C VAL A 411 -26.01 18.72 -6.03
N PRO A 412 -25.05 18.61 -5.08
CA PRO A 412 -24.66 17.32 -4.54
C PRO A 412 -25.82 16.69 -3.78
N GLY A 413 -25.90 15.36 -3.79
CA GLY A 413 -26.79 14.61 -2.90
C GLY A 413 -26.38 14.77 -1.43
N LEU A 414 -27.12 14.15 -0.51
CA LEU A 414 -26.77 14.16 0.92
C LEU A 414 -25.44 13.43 1.14
N TYR A 415 -24.48 14.07 1.81
CA TYR A 415 -23.15 13.52 2.10
C TYR A 415 -22.71 13.82 3.53
N LYS A 416 -21.65 13.15 3.99
CA LYS A 416 -20.92 13.51 5.21
C LYS A 416 -19.62 14.21 4.85
N GLU A 417 -19.27 15.23 5.61
CA GLU A 417 -18.07 16.03 5.42
C GLU A 417 -17.07 15.78 6.53
N VAL A 418 -15.79 15.62 6.15
CA VAL A 418 -14.66 15.73 7.08
C VAL A 418 -14.30 17.21 7.21
N LEU A 419 -14.44 17.79 8.42
CA LEU A 419 -14.18 19.22 8.64
C LEU A 419 -12.69 19.57 8.45
N PRO A 420 -12.34 20.78 7.96
CA PRO A 420 -10.96 21.25 7.80
C PRO A 420 -10.25 21.24 9.15
N CYS A 421 -8.97 20.92 9.13
CA CYS A 421 -8.19 20.91 10.37
C CYS A 421 -8.06 22.33 10.95
N GLY A 422 -8.38 22.48 12.23
CA GLY A 422 -8.32 23.77 12.92
C GLY A 422 -6.91 24.35 13.06
N ASP A 423 -5.89 23.50 12.99
CA ASP A 423 -4.49 23.92 12.97
C ASP A 423 -4.13 24.72 11.70
N LEU A 424 -4.86 24.54 10.59
CA LEU A 424 -4.65 25.30 9.36
C LEU A 424 -5.00 26.79 9.56
N VAL A 425 -6.18 27.08 10.11
CA VAL A 425 -6.56 28.48 10.38
C VAL A 425 -5.65 29.10 11.45
N GLN A 426 -5.24 28.34 12.46
CA GLN A 426 -4.28 28.80 13.45
C GLN A 426 -2.90 29.07 12.82
N SER A 427 -2.45 28.21 11.89
CA SER A 427 -1.20 28.39 11.13
C SER A 427 -1.23 29.69 10.33
N VAL A 428 -2.35 30.03 9.69
CA VAL A 428 -2.54 31.33 9.02
C VAL A 428 -2.37 32.48 10.01
N THR A 429 -3.07 32.46 11.15
CA THR A 429 -2.98 33.55 12.15
C THR A 429 -1.58 33.75 12.72
N ARG A 430 -0.78 32.70 12.82
CA ARG A 430 0.59 32.76 13.38
C ARG A 430 1.64 33.19 12.36
N LYS A 431 1.46 32.83 11.08
CA LYS A 431 2.47 33.04 10.02
C LYS A 431 2.23 34.29 9.21
N CYS A 432 1.02 34.83 9.21
CA CYS A 432 0.67 35.99 8.41
C CYS A 432 0.74 37.31 9.20
N PRO A 433 1.02 38.44 8.51
CA PRO A 433 1.05 39.77 9.12
C PRO A 433 -0.27 40.16 9.79
N ILE A 434 -0.18 40.75 10.98
CA ILE A 434 -1.37 41.18 11.74
C ILE A 434 -2.21 42.25 11.01
N ILE A 435 -1.60 43.04 10.13
CA ILE A 435 -2.27 44.07 9.33
C ILE A 435 -3.31 43.49 8.37
N LEU A 436 -3.21 42.21 8.00
CA LEU A 436 -4.20 41.52 7.18
C LEU A 436 -5.48 41.16 7.97
N GLY A 437 -5.49 41.34 9.29
CA GLY A 437 -6.68 41.13 10.13
C GLY A 437 -7.17 39.68 10.20
N LEU A 438 -6.38 38.71 9.73
CA LEU A 438 -6.75 37.30 9.71
C LEU A 438 -6.83 36.76 11.15
N ARG A 439 -8.00 36.24 11.53
CA ARG A 439 -8.28 35.70 12.87
C ARG A 439 -9.03 34.38 12.76
N ALA A 440 -8.68 33.43 13.62
CA ALA A 440 -9.46 32.23 13.81
C ALA A 440 -10.78 32.59 14.52
N PRO A 441 -11.89 31.87 14.28
CA PRO A 441 -13.14 32.09 15.01
C PRO A 441 -12.92 32.02 16.52
N ASN A 442 -13.45 33.00 17.23
CA ASN A 442 -13.45 33.03 18.69
C ASN A 442 -14.63 32.18 19.21
N GLY A 443 -14.42 31.50 20.34
CA GLY A 443 -15.44 30.65 20.96
C GLY A 443 -15.25 29.18 20.60
N HIS A 444 -15.14 28.36 21.64
CA HIS A 444 -14.85 26.93 21.53
C HIS A 444 -15.89 26.18 20.66
N ASP A 445 -17.18 26.50 20.83
CA ASP A 445 -18.25 25.77 20.14
C ASP A 445 -18.34 26.13 18.65
N PHE A 446 -18.17 27.41 18.31
CA PHE A 446 -18.08 27.85 16.92
C PHE A 446 -16.87 27.25 16.20
N PHE A 447 -15.73 27.18 16.89
CA PHE A 447 -14.53 26.56 16.34
C PHE A 447 -14.76 25.08 16.04
N LYS A 448 -15.34 24.32 16.98
CA LYS A 448 -15.64 22.89 16.81
C LYS A 448 -16.73 22.59 15.78
N ALA A 449 -17.64 23.53 15.53
CA ALA A 449 -18.63 23.39 14.46
C ALA A 449 -18.04 23.57 13.06
N ALA A 450 -16.97 24.37 12.93
CA ALA A 450 -16.36 24.71 11.64
C ALA A 450 -15.12 23.85 11.31
N TYR A 451 -14.35 23.45 12.33
CA TYR A 451 -13.06 22.79 12.20
C TYR A 451 -12.99 21.49 13.00
N GLY A 452 -12.27 20.52 12.43
CA GLY A 452 -11.90 19.27 13.09
C GLY A 452 -10.50 19.32 13.68
N GLU A 453 -10.15 18.30 14.46
CA GLU A 453 -8.82 18.14 15.06
C GLU A 453 -8.12 16.91 14.46
N ARG A 454 -6.79 16.96 14.35
CA ARG A 454 -6.00 15.83 13.86
C ARG A 454 -5.96 14.71 14.91
N SER A 455 -6.06 13.47 14.45
CA SER A 455 -5.86 12.29 15.28
C SER A 455 -4.41 11.85 15.27
N ASN A 456 -3.93 11.36 16.41
CA ASN A 456 -2.61 10.77 16.55
C ASN A 456 -2.55 9.30 16.07
N ASN A 457 -3.70 8.70 15.74
CA ASN A 457 -3.83 7.26 15.43
C ASN A 457 -3.95 6.99 13.92
N ALA A 458 -3.30 7.82 13.08
CA ALA A 458 -3.32 7.71 11.61
C ALA A 458 -4.74 7.66 10.96
N THR A 459 -5.76 8.11 11.68
CA THR A 459 -7.14 8.22 11.19
C THR A 459 -7.39 9.63 10.69
N ILE A 460 -8.03 9.77 9.52
CA ILE A 460 -8.41 11.06 8.94
C ILE A 460 -9.61 11.60 9.71
N THR A 461 -9.36 12.43 10.72
CA THR A 461 -10.39 13.08 11.55
C THR A 461 -10.68 14.53 11.14
N CYS A 462 -9.82 15.11 10.30
CA CYS A 462 -10.00 16.44 9.72
C CYS A 462 -9.36 16.52 8.33
N ASN A 463 -9.82 17.47 7.51
CA ASN A 463 -9.37 17.70 6.15
C ASN A 463 -8.17 18.66 6.14
N ALA A 464 -7.04 18.19 5.61
CA ALA A 464 -5.88 19.01 5.32
C ALA A 464 -5.27 18.55 4.00
N PRO A 465 -4.86 19.48 3.11
CA PRO A 465 -4.08 19.13 1.93
C PRO A 465 -2.71 18.55 2.35
N GLY A 466 -2.17 17.64 1.54
CA GLY A 466 -0.77 17.22 1.62
C GLY A 466 -0.43 16.38 2.85
N VAL A 467 -1.44 15.84 3.55
CA VAL A 467 -1.19 14.81 4.56
C VAL A 467 -1.16 13.45 3.86
N ASP A 468 0.05 12.94 3.67
CA ASP A 468 0.25 11.51 3.54
C ASP A 468 0.03 10.90 4.92
N PHE A 469 -1.05 10.14 5.09
CA PHE A 469 -1.29 9.46 6.35
C PHE A 469 -0.46 8.17 6.39
N TRP A 470 0.83 8.34 6.65
CA TRP A 470 1.72 7.26 7.07
C TRP A 470 1.18 6.71 8.39
N VAL A 471 0.84 5.42 8.43
CA VAL A 471 0.84 4.70 9.71
C VAL A 471 2.31 4.56 10.12
N ALA A 472 2.92 5.65 10.59
CA ALA A 472 4.11 5.53 11.39
C ALA A 472 3.65 4.85 12.67
N ALA A 473 3.88 3.54 12.77
CA ALA A 473 3.91 2.85 14.04
C ALA A 473 5.07 3.46 14.84
N GLY A 474 4.85 4.64 15.41
CA GLY A 474 5.68 5.18 16.46
C GLY A 474 5.53 4.22 17.61
N LEU A 475 6.52 3.34 17.78
CA LEU A 475 6.72 2.58 19.00
C LEU A 475 6.67 3.59 20.15
N LYS A 476 5.54 3.64 20.86
CA LYS A 476 5.53 4.16 22.22
C LYS A 476 6.39 3.20 23.02
N THR A 477 7.68 3.47 23.09
CA THR A 477 8.48 3.00 24.22
C THR A 477 7.86 3.67 25.43
N SER A 478 7.00 2.95 26.15
CA SER A 478 6.63 3.34 27.49
C SER A 478 7.91 3.28 28.30
N LEU A 479 8.58 4.43 28.46
CA LEU A 479 9.64 4.57 29.44
C LEU A 479 9.03 4.20 30.79
N ASN A 480 9.40 3.02 31.29
CA ASN A 480 8.98 2.55 32.60
C ASN A 480 9.71 3.40 33.63
N TRP A 481 9.01 4.34 34.27
CA TRP A 481 9.55 5.31 35.24
C TRP A 481 10.25 4.64 36.43
N LEU A 482 9.98 3.35 36.68
CA LEU A 482 10.69 2.53 37.67
C LEU A 482 12.17 2.33 37.32
N VAL A 483 12.52 2.17 36.03
CA VAL A 483 13.92 1.95 35.61
C VAL A 483 14.75 3.23 35.72
N VAL A 484 14.14 4.39 35.45
CA VAL A 484 14.78 5.71 35.63
C VAL A 484 15.01 6.00 37.12
N SER A 485 14.07 5.59 37.99
CA SER A 485 14.20 5.80 39.45
C SER A 485 15.30 4.94 40.08
N ILE A 486 15.50 3.70 39.59
CA ILE A 486 16.58 2.81 40.06
C ILE A 486 17.96 3.36 39.64
N CYS A 487 18.09 3.96 38.45
CA CYS A 487 19.35 4.56 38.01
C CYS A 487 19.73 5.82 38.79
N VAL A 488 18.75 6.63 39.24
CA VAL A 488 19.02 7.82 40.07
C VAL A 488 19.40 7.43 41.51
N LEU A 489 18.80 6.36 42.06
CA LEU A 489 19.14 5.88 43.41
C LEU A 489 20.53 5.24 43.48
N ALA A 490 20.99 4.55 42.43
CA ALA A 490 22.34 3.96 42.39
C ALA A 490 23.46 5.02 42.33
N ALA A 491 23.20 6.22 41.80
CA ALA A 491 24.18 7.30 41.73
C ALA A 491 24.32 8.10 43.05
N VAL A 492 23.36 7.98 43.98
CA VAL A 492 23.35 8.75 45.25
C VAL A 492 23.99 7.96 46.41
N VAL A 493 24.19 6.64 46.27
CA VAL A 493 24.82 5.80 47.29
C VAL A 493 26.27 5.48 46.89
N VAL A 494 27.11 6.52 46.81
CA VAL A 494 28.56 6.35 47.00
C VAL A 494 28.84 6.77 48.44
N PRO A 495 29.19 5.84 49.36
CA PRO A 495 29.56 6.22 50.71
C PRO A 495 30.89 6.97 50.69
N ARG A 496 30.89 8.21 51.18
CA ARG A 496 32.11 8.87 51.65
C ARG A 496 32.61 8.10 52.86
N GLY A 497 33.65 7.31 52.68
CA GLY A 497 34.43 6.68 53.74
C GLY A 497 35.88 7.12 53.63
N LEU A 498 36.39 7.66 54.74
CA LEU A 498 37.79 7.97 55.03
C LEU A 498 38.73 6.78 54.83
#